data_AF-A0AAV8Z598-F1
#
_entry.id   AF-A0AAV8Z598-F1
#
_cell.length_a   1.000
_cell.length_b   1.000
_cell.length_c   1.000
_cell.angle_alpha   90.00
_cell.angle_beta   90.00
_cell.angle_gamma   90.00
#
_symmetry.space_group_name_H-M   'P 1'
#
loop_
_entity.id
_entity.type
_entity.pdbx_description
1 polymer ?
#
loop_
_entity_poly.entity_id
_entity_poly.type
_entity_poly.pdbx_seq_one_letter_code
_entity_poly.pdbx_strand_id
1 'polypeptide(L)'
;MCHNMKLKVRLDNLRRYKISENEKETEKATICNYVRLRGKKTSASSGRQTFYYNCNRTGKLPCSKKGKNKVANKKLPKSCKLNKSCISYIKLVKENGKEIVAVWQKTHYGHENEIQHIRLSRADRNAVASKLAAGVPKERILGEIRDNIGNQLKRVNLIIKQDLQNDDSTSVHLCIEELQRSEFNSVLLYKREGDILESFPLEENDFCLIIMSQYQQHMLVKYGNNIIAVDGTYGLNNYDFKLTTLMVVDNFNEGFPGAFMFTNRKDTLIHQIFFEVIESKVGNKISPNTFMSDITGVFYQAWSSVMGVVPFQLYCTWHIDRAWRNNLNKIPIIEKRKEVYKTLKVLHQNVDETSFRKQLDNMINFLFEDADTEKFILKNIIMKIANCGLIVTINIAALTQIFS
;
A
#
# COMPACT_ATOMS: atom_id res chain seq x y z
N MET A 1 33.74 -1.00 43.31
CA MET A 1 34.29 -2.36 43.12
C MET A 1 33.61 -3.04 41.94
N CYS A 2 34.23 -3.05 40.76
CA CYS A 2 33.71 -3.73 39.56
C CYS A 2 33.82 -5.24 39.73
N HIS A 3 32.72 -5.95 39.99
CA HIS A 3 32.69 -7.40 39.99
C HIS A 3 32.63 -7.92 38.54
N ASN A 4 33.78 -7.96 37.87
CA ASN A 4 33.94 -8.68 36.60
C ASN A 4 34.08 -10.18 36.92
N MET A 5 33.02 -10.96 36.77
CA MET A 5 33.11 -12.41 36.87
C MET A 5 33.68 -12.96 35.55
N LYS A 6 34.97 -13.35 35.56
CA LYS A 6 35.57 -14.14 34.46
C LYS A 6 35.19 -15.61 34.66
N LEU A 7 34.19 -16.09 33.93
CA LEU A 7 33.97 -17.53 33.79
C LEU A 7 35.07 -18.11 32.89
N LYS A 8 36.11 -18.69 33.50
CA LYS A 8 37.05 -19.61 32.83
C LYS A 8 36.41 -21.00 32.88
N VAL A 9 35.60 -21.34 31.89
CA VAL A 9 35.13 -22.73 31.75
C VAL A 9 36.27 -23.53 31.15
N ARG A 10 36.79 -24.51 31.92
CA ARG A 10 37.75 -25.50 31.43
C ARG A 10 37.01 -26.38 30.43
N LEU A 11 37.37 -26.25 29.16
CA LEU A 11 36.92 -27.10 28.06
C LEU A 11 37.39 -28.51 28.35
N ASP A 12 36.49 -29.44 28.69
CA ASP A 12 36.66 -30.85 28.33
C ASP A 12 35.37 -31.68 28.32
N ASN A 13 34.20 -31.20 28.79
CA ASN A 13 32.99 -32.05 28.78
C ASN A 13 31.66 -31.36 28.44
N LEU A 14 31.58 -30.60 27.34
CA LEU A 14 30.27 -30.16 26.80
C LEU A 14 30.24 -30.20 25.27
N ARG A 15 30.11 -31.40 24.70
CA ARG A 15 29.46 -31.56 23.39
C ARG A 15 27.98 -31.20 23.57
N ARG A 16 27.53 -30.14 22.88
CA ARG A 16 26.16 -29.56 22.86
C ARG A 16 25.79 -28.64 24.03
N TYR A 17 26.35 -27.45 24.07
CA TYR A 17 25.62 -26.28 24.59
C TYR A 17 25.17 -25.43 23.40
N LYS A 18 23.93 -25.64 22.94
CA LYS A 18 23.25 -24.68 22.07
C LYS A 18 22.95 -23.44 22.91
N ILE A 19 23.51 -22.29 22.54
CA ILE A 19 23.06 -20.98 23.03
C ILE A 19 21.59 -20.80 22.63
N SER A 20 20.67 -21.26 23.49
CA SER A 20 19.23 -21.00 23.34
C SER A 20 18.43 -21.22 24.63
N GLU A 21 18.98 -21.94 25.62
CA GLU A 21 18.27 -22.21 26.89
C GLU A 21 18.74 -21.31 28.03
N ASN A 22 20.04 -21.10 28.24
CA ASN A 22 20.53 -20.25 29.33
C ASN A 22 20.20 -18.75 29.16
N GLU A 23 20.04 -18.23 27.93
CA GLU A 23 19.61 -16.83 27.72
C GLU A 23 18.17 -16.61 28.22
N LYS A 24 17.26 -17.59 28.05
CA LYS A 24 15.83 -17.41 28.39
C LYS A 24 15.58 -17.37 29.88
N GLU A 25 16.32 -18.15 30.66
CA GLU A 25 16.20 -18.15 32.13
C GLU A 25 16.89 -16.94 32.75
N THR A 26 18.03 -16.53 32.19
CA THR A 26 18.77 -15.37 32.70
C THR A 26 18.14 -14.03 32.31
N GLU A 27 17.61 -13.86 31.10
CA GLU A 27 16.88 -12.65 30.68
C GLU A 27 15.56 -12.47 31.45
N LYS A 28 14.88 -13.58 31.80
CA LYS A 28 13.72 -13.56 32.70
C LYS A 28 14.10 -13.13 34.12
N ALA A 29 15.27 -13.56 34.60
CA ALA A 29 15.76 -13.18 35.94
C ALA A 29 16.28 -11.73 36.01
N THR A 30 16.84 -11.19 34.93
CA THR A 30 17.42 -9.83 34.92
C THR A 30 16.53 -8.75 34.32
N ILE A 31 15.34 -9.08 33.79
CA ILE A 31 14.37 -8.11 33.23
C ILE A 31 15.04 -7.25 32.13
N CYS A 32 15.86 -7.87 31.26
CA CYS A 32 16.55 -7.17 30.18
C CYS A 32 16.72 -8.06 28.94
N ASN A 33 16.78 -7.46 27.75
CA ASN A 33 17.09 -8.19 26.50
C ASN A 33 18.36 -7.67 25.88
N TYR A 34 19.13 -8.56 25.24
CA TYR A 34 20.31 -8.18 24.48
C TYR A 34 20.05 -8.27 22.96
N VAL A 35 20.48 -7.25 22.23
CA VAL A 35 20.29 -7.15 20.78
C VAL A 35 21.61 -6.86 20.08
N ARG A 36 21.79 -7.45 18.90
CA ARG A 36 22.94 -7.20 18.05
C ARG A 36 22.77 -5.89 17.29
N LEU A 37 23.43 -4.84 17.75
CA LEU A 37 23.36 -3.50 17.13
C LEU A 37 24.37 -3.31 15.98
N ARG A 38 25.43 -4.12 15.93
CA ARG A 38 26.52 -4.00 14.96
C ARG A 38 26.82 -5.36 14.34
N GLY A 39 27.35 -5.35 13.12
CA GLY A 39 27.85 -6.57 12.45
C GLY A 39 29.00 -7.24 13.21
N LYS A 40 29.32 -8.48 12.82
CA LYS A 40 30.45 -9.23 13.38
C LYS A 40 31.78 -8.49 13.10
N LYS A 41 32.67 -8.43 14.08
CA LYS A 41 34.05 -7.96 13.87
C LYS A 41 34.94 -9.17 13.58
N THR A 42 35.68 -9.13 12.48
CA THR A 42 36.56 -10.22 12.06
C THR A 42 37.99 -9.73 12.06
N SER A 43 38.90 -10.43 12.75
CA SER A 43 40.33 -10.14 12.69
C SER A 43 40.93 -10.81 11.45
N ALA A 44 41.52 -10.02 10.55
CA ALA A 44 42.11 -10.52 9.30
C ALA A 44 43.28 -11.50 9.55
N SER A 45 43.98 -11.38 10.67
CA SER A 45 45.17 -12.17 11.01
C SER A 45 44.90 -13.53 11.67
N SER A 46 43.73 -13.75 12.27
CA SER A 46 43.47 -14.93 13.10
C SER A 46 42.13 -15.62 12.82
N GLY A 47 41.33 -15.12 11.88
CA GLY A 47 39.97 -15.65 11.62
C GLY A 47 38.99 -15.46 12.79
N ARG A 48 39.42 -14.79 13.86
CA ARG A 48 38.65 -14.58 15.08
C ARG A 48 37.44 -13.67 14.81
N GLN A 49 36.25 -14.16 15.14
CA GLN A 49 34.99 -13.44 15.03
C GLN A 49 34.51 -13.01 16.41
N THR A 50 34.19 -11.72 16.57
CA THR A 50 33.64 -11.18 17.81
C THR A 50 32.25 -10.62 17.57
N PHE A 51 31.30 -11.04 18.42
CA PHE A 51 29.92 -10.61 18.44
C PHE A 51 29.66 -9.82 19.72
N TYR A 52 28.94 -8.71 19.58
CA TYR A 52 28.50 -7.87 20.71
C TYR A 52 26.98 -7.80 20.72
N TYR A 53 26.37 -8.28 21.79
CA TYR A 53 24.96 -8.10 22.08
C TYR A 53 24.83 -7.05 23.18
N ASN A 54 24.26 -5.91 22.85
CA ASN A 54 24.13 -4.78 23.78
C ASN A 54 22.71 -4.74 24.34
N CYS A 55 22.52 -4.16 25.53
CA CYS A 55 21.20 -3.93 26.08
C CYS A 55 20.24 -3.29 25.05
N ASN A 56 19.01 -3.80 24.95
CA ASN A 56 17.99 -3.31 24.02
C ASN A 56 17.61 -1.83 24.21
N ARG A 57 17.89 -1.26 25.38
CA ARG A 57 17.72 0.16 25.70
C ARG A 57 18.77 1.06 25.05
N THR A 58 19.91 0.51 24.61
CA THR A 58 20.99 1.24 23.92
C THR A 58 20.55 1.69 22.52
N GLY A 59 20.78 2.97 22.22
CA GLY A 59 20.57 3.55 20.90
C GLY A 59 19.88 4.91 20.93
N LYS A 60 19.82 5.57 19.76
CA LYS A 60 19.12 6.84 19.57
C LYS A 60 17.61 6.64 19.66
N LEU A 61 16.91 7.67 20.14
CA LEU A 61 15.45 7.70 20.06
C LEU A 61 15.00 7.67 18.58
N PRO A 62 13.88 7.02 18.24
CA PRO A 62 13.27 7.17 16.93
C PRO A 62 12.97 8.65 16.70
N CYS A 63 13.51 9.26 15.64
CA CYS A 63 13.12 10.61 15.26
C CYS A 63 11.62 10.60 14.93
N SER A 64 10.82 11.36 15.68
CA SER A 64 9.47 11.70 15.25
C SER A 64 9.58 12.36 13.88
N LYS A 65 8.97 11.78 12.84
CA LYS A 65 8.83 12.46 11.54
C LYS A 65 8.22 13.82 11.82
N LYS A 66 8.86 14.90 11.38
CA LYS A 66 8.39 16.29 11.50
C LYS A 66 7.05 16.43 10.75
N GLY A 67 5.95 16.11 11.42
CA GLY A 67 4.58 16.34 11.00
C GLY A 67 3.86 17.02 12.15
N LYS A 68 3.30 18.20 11.88
CA LYS A 68 2.61 19.04 12.87
C LYS A 68 1.47 18.24 13.52
N ASN A 69 1.31 18.41 14.83
CA ASN A 69 0.17 17.96 15.64
C ASN A 69 0.06 16.45 15.94
N LYS A 70 1.08 15.87 16.58
CA LYS A 70 0.82 14.86 17.61
C LYS A 70 1.23 15.43 18.96
N VAL A 71 0.28 15.99 19.69
CA VAL A 71 0.39 16.12 21.14
C VAL A 71 0.70 14.70 21.63
N ALA A 72 1.93 14.47 22.07
CA ALA A 72 2.33 13.20 22.63
C ALA A 72 1.41 12.97 23.83
N ASN A 73 0.45 12.05 23.69
CA ASN A 73 -0.36 11.60 24.81
C ASN A 73 0.62 11.18 25.92
N LYS A 74 0.65 11.92 27.03
CA LYS A 74 1.49 11.70 28.21
C LYS A 74 1.32 10.30 28.84
N LYS A 75 0.41 9.48 28.30
CA LYS A 75 0.05 8.12 28.76
C LYS A 75 0.71 6.98 27.96
N LEU A 76 1.46 7.25 26.89
CA LEU A 76 2.16 6.18 26.15
C LEU A 76 3.50 5.83 26.82
N PRO A 77 3.91 4.54 26.84
CA PRO A 77 5.21 4.15 27.35
C PRO A 77 6.31 4.91 26.60
N LYS A 78 7.20 5.57 27.35
CA LYS A 78 8.39 6.23 26.80
C LYS A 78 9.12 5.22 25.91
N SER A 79 9.68 5.69 24.79
CA SER A 79 10.45 4.87 23.85
C SER A 79 11.36 3.87 24.56
N CYS A 80 11.48 2.66 24.01
CA CYS A 80 12.42 1.66 24.53
C CYS A 80 13.88 2.17 24.51
N LYS A 81 14.24 3.17 23.70
CA LYS A 81 15.62 3.67 23.56
C LYS A 81 15.92 4.83 24.50
N LEU A 82 17.09 4.82 25.14
CA LEU A 82 17.49 5.83 26.13
C LEU A 82 18.13 7.10 25.54
N ASN A 83 18.28 7.18 24.22
CA ASN A 83 19.11 8.18 23.54
C ASN A 83 20.58 8.21 23.99
N LYS A 84 21.02 7.18 24.72
CA LYS A 84 22.38 6.98 25.24
C LYS A 84 22.72 5.49 25.19
N SER A 85 24.00 5.17 25.40
CA SER A 85 24.44 3.77 25.48
C SER A 85 24.39 3.26 26.91
N CYS A 86 23.72 2.13 27.12
CA CYS A 86 23.92 1.34 28.32
C CYS A 86 25.26 0.59 28.22
N ILE A 87 25.93 0.40 29.37
CA ILE A 87 27.21 -0.29 29.48
C ILE A 87 27.07 -1.82 29.56
N SER A 88 25.84 -2.34 29.66
CA SER A 88 25.59 -3.77 29.73
C SER A 88 25.66 -4.42 28.35
N TYR A 89 26.47 -5.47 28.22
CA TYR A 89 26.66 -6.23 26.99
C TYR A 89 27.09 -7.67 27.24
N ILE A 90 26.87 -8.51 26.25
CA ILE A 90 27.43 -9.85 26.11
C ILE A 90 28.41 -9.81 24.94
N LYS A 91 29.68 -10.12 25.20
CA LYS A 91 30.72 -10.26 24.18
C LYS A 91 31.00 -11.74 23.98
N LEU A 92 30.76 -12.21 22.76
CA LEU A 92 31.00 -13.59 22.37
C LEU A 92 32.13 -13.65 21.33
N VAL A 93 33.12 -14.48 21.59
CA VAL A 93 34.28 -14.68 20.71
C VAL A 93 34.24 -16.09 20.14
N LYS A 94 34.27 -16.18 18.81
CA LYS A 94 34.46 -17.42 18.06
C LYS A 94 35.83 -17.43 17.37
N GLU A 95 36.50 -18.56 17.38
CA GLU A 95 37.73 -18.81 16.62
C GLU A 95 37.56 -20.16 15.91
N ASN A 96 37.84 -20.21 14.60
CA ASN A 96 37.66 -21.41 13.77
C ASN A 96 36.30 -22.11 13.93
N GLY A 97 35.22 -21.33 14.03
CA GLY A 97 33.85 -21.85 14.16
C GLY A 97 33.45 -22.34 15.54
N LYS A 98 34.38 -22.44 16.51
CA LYS A 98 34.09 -22.81 17.91
C LYS A 98 33.94 -21.58 18.79
N GLU A 99 32.98 -21.61 19.71
CA GLU A 99 32.75 -20.56 20.72
C GLU A 99 33.74 -20.75 21.87
N ILE A 100 34.56 -19.73 22.14
CA ILE A 100 35.69 -19.86 23.07
C ILE A 100 35.48 -19.04 24.35
N VAL A 101 34.93 -17.83 24.25
CA VAL A 101 34.75 -16.95 25.41
C VAL A 101 33.47 -16.14 25.30
N ALA A 102 32.60 -16.26 26.31
CA ALA A 102 31.50 -15.35 26.56
C ALA A 102 31.84 -14.48 27.78
N VAL A 103 31.94 -13.17 27.58
CA VAL A 103 32.08 -12.19 28.67
C VAL A 103 30.75 -11.47 28.81
N TRP A 104 30.16 -11.51 30.00
CA TRP A 104 28.88 -10.87 30.27
C TRP A 104 29.06 -9.77 31.32
N GLN A 105 28.80 -8.52 30.91
CA GLN A 105 28.71 -7.38 31.81
C GLN A 105 27.24 -7.13 32.18
N LYS A 106 26.84 -7.60 33.36
CA LYS A 106 25.45 -7.56 33.84
C LYS A 106 24.99 -6.17 34.25
N THR A 107 25.90 -5.34 34.75
CA THR A 107 25.55 -4.06 35.36
C THR A 107 25.02 -3.07 34.31
N HIS A 108 23.80 -2.60 34.53
CA HIS A 108 23.20 -1.51 33.74
C HIS A 108 23.53 -0.18 34.43
N TYR A 109 23.93 0.82 33.64
CA TYR A 109 24.17 2.18 34.14
C TYR A 109 23.32 3.18 33.39
N GLY A 110 22.71 4.11 34.13
CA GLY A 110 21.88 5.18 33.59
C GLY A 110 20.44 4.78 33.23
N HIS A 111 19.99 3.58 33.61
CA HIS A 111 18.58 3.19 33.57
C HIS A 111 18.29 2.01 34.50
N GLU A 112 17.02 1.87 34.89
CA GLU A 112 16.50 0.69 35.58
C GLU A 112 15.94 -0.34 34.60
N ASN A 113 15.75 -1.56 35.07
CA ASN A 113 15.19 -2.65 34.28
C ASN A 113 13.67 -2.65 34.44
N GLU A 114 12.98 -2.10 33.43
CA GLU A 114 11.52 -1.98 33.43
C GLU A 114 10.90 -3.07 32.54
N ILE A 115 9.95 -3.82 33.08
CA ILE A 115 9.28 -4.95 32.41
C ILE A 115 8.63 -4.53 31.08
N GLN A 116 8.10 -3.31 31.00
CA GLN A 116 7.46 -2.76 29.80
C GLN A 116 8.38 -2.70 28.56
N HIS A 117 9.70 -2.68 28.77
CA HIS A 117 10.69 -2.62 27.69
C HIS A 117 11.22 -3.99 27.28
N ILE A 118 10.62 -5.06 27.81
CA ILE A 118 10.91 -6.43 27.42
C ILE A 118 10.04 -6.82 26.22
N ARG A 119 10.58 -7.66 25.32
CA ARG A 119 9.81 -8.27 24.24
C ARG A 119 8.91 -9.38 24.77
N LEU A 120 7.70 -9.49 24.22
CA LEU A 120 6.85 -10.65 24.47
C LEU A 120 7.55 -11.93 23.99
N SER A 121 7.42 -13.00 24.77
CA SER A 121 7.98 -14.28 24.39
C SER A 121 7.31 -14.80 23.10
N ARG A 122 7.98 -15.68 22.35
CA ARG A 122 7.40 -16.27 21.14
C ARG A 122 6.15 -17.11 21.48
N ALA A 123 6.17 -17.82 22.60
CA ALA A 123 5.04 -18.61 23.06
C ALA A 123 3.82 -17.73 23.37
N ASP A 124 4.02 -16.63 24.12
CA ASP A 124 2.93 -15.70 24.47
C ASP A 124 2.37 -15.01 23.21
N ARG A 125 3.24 -14.61 22.28
CA ARG A 125 2.81 -14.03 21.00
C ARG A 125 1.97 -15.00 20.18
N ASN A 126 2.40 -16.26 20.09
CA ASN A 126 1.65 -17.28 19.36
C ASN A 126 0.30 -17.57 20.02
N ALA A 127 0.25 -17.67 21.35
CA ALA A 127 -1.00 -17.91 22.07
C ALA A 127 -2.02 -16.78 21.86
N VAL A 128 -1.57 -15.52 21.88
CA VAL A 128 -2.42 -14.35 21.59
C VAL A 128 -2.86 -14.37 20.12
N ALA A 129 -1.94 -14.64 19.18
CA ALA A 129 -2.25 -14.71 17.75
C ALA A 129 -3.28 -15.81 17.43
N SER A 130 -3.18 -16.98 18.06
CA SER A 130 -4.16 -18.06 17.90
C SER A 130 -5.56 -17.67 18.37
N LYS A 131 -5.70 -16.93 19.48
CA LYS A 131 -7.00 -16.42 19.94
C LYS A 131 -7.58 -15.36 19.00
N LEU A 132 -6.74 -14.48 18.46
CA LEU A 132 -7.16 -13.50 17.46
C LEU A 132 -7.62 -14.18 16.16
N ALA A 133 -6.89 -15.21 15.71
CA ALA A 133 -7.24 -15.99 14.52
C ALA A 133 -8.54 -16.77 14.70
N ALA A 134 -8.84 -17.22 15.93
CA ALA A 134 -10.10 -17.87 16.28
C ALA A 134 -11.29 -16.89 16.47
N GLY A 135 -11.11 -15.60 16.15
CA GLY A 135 -12.18 -14.60 16.24
C GLY A 135 -12.57 -14.18 17.67
N VAL A 136 -11.73 -14.48 18.67
CA VAL A 136 -12.03 -14.10 20.07
C VAL A 136 -11.96 -12.57 20.22
N PRO A 137 -13.00 -11.91 20.80
CA PRO A 137 -13.00 -10.47 21.02
C PRO A 137 -11.78 -10.00 21.82
N LYS A 138 -11.19 -8.87 21.43
CA LYS A 138 -9.98 -8.33 22.07
C LYS A 138 -10.18 -8.05 23.55
N GLU A 139 -11.38 -7.62 23.93
CA GLU A 139 -11.79 -7.36 25.31
C GLU A 139 -11.69 -8.64 26.16
N ARG A 140 -12.12 -9.78 25.60
CA ARG A 140 -12.03 -11.08 26.26
C ARG A 140 -10.59 -11.56 26.38
N ILE A 141 -9.77 -11.39 25.33
CA ILE A 141 -8.33 -11.72 25.38
C ILE A 141 -7.64 -10.89 26.46
N LEU A 142 -7.91 -9.58 26.54
CA LEU A 142 -7.37 -8.70 27.57
C LEU A 142 -7.88 -9.06 28.96
N GLY A 143 -9.15 -9.44 29.09
CA GLY A 143 -9.74 -9.96 30.34
C GLY A 143 -8.98 -11.19 30.83
N GLU A 144 -8.87 -12.23 30.01
CA GLU A 144 -8.16 -13.46 30.35
C GLU A 144 -6.68 -13.22 30.71
N ILE A 145 -6.02 -12.27 30.07
CA ILE A 145 -4.64 -11.89 30.41
C ILE A 145 -4.57 -11.20 31.78
N ARG A 146 -5.56 -10.35 32.10
CA ARG A 146 -5.64 -9.64 33.39
C ARG A 146 -6.06 -10.56 34.53
N ASP A 147 -6.91 -11.54 34.25
CA ASP A 147 -7.37 -12.51 35.24
C ASP A 147 -6.27 -13.54 35.60
N ASN A 148 -5.32 -13.77 34.69
CA ASN A 148 -4.17 -14.64 34.91
C ASN A 148 -2.93 -13.91 35.49
N ILE A 149 -3.11 -12.76 36.14
CA ILE A 149 -2.03 -12.09 36.87
C ILE A 149 -1.75 -12.87 38.15
N GLY A 150 -0.76 -13.77 38.10
CA GLY A 150 -0.20 -14.39 39.30
C GLY A 150 0.65 -13.41 40.14
N ASN A 151 1.33 -13.91 41.16
CA ASN A 151 2.12 -13.10 42.12
C ASN A 151 3.27 -12.28 41.51
N GLN A 152 3.66 -12.53 40.25
CA GLN A 152 4.69 -11.78 39.55
C GLN A 152 4.17 -11.22 38.23
N LEU A 153 4.31 -9.90 38.06
CA LEU A 153 3.97 -9.19 36.81
C LEU A 153 4.90 -9.63 35.68
N LYS A 154 4.32 -10.15 34.59
CA LYS A 154 5.04 -10.54 33.36
C LYS A 154 4.78 -9.53 32.25
N ARG A 155 5.64 -9.50 31.23
CA ARG A 155 5.46 -8.64 30.05
C ARG A 155 4.13 -8.87 29.32
N VAL A 156 3.62 -10.10 29.30
CA VAL A 156 2.31 -10.46 28.72
C VAL A 156 1.14 -9.75 29.42
N ASN A 157 1.27 -9.46 30.71
CA ASN A 157 0.23 -8.77 31.49
C ASN A 157 0.11 -7.28 31.13
N LEU A 158 1.11 -6.73 30.43
CA LEU A 158 1.15 -5.33 29.97
C LEU A 158 0.69 -5.16 28.52
N ILE A 159 0.09 -6.20 27.91
CA ILE A 159 -0.49 -6.12 26.57
C ILE A 159 -1.67 -5.13 26.63
N ILE A 160 -1.66 -4.15 25.74
CA ILE A 160 -2.75 -3.19 25.57
C ILE A 160 -3.53 -3.50 24.29
N LYS A 161 -4.75 -2.94 24.15
CA LYS A 161 -5.60 -3.13 22.95
C LYS A 161 -4.86 -2.81 21.64
N GLN A 162 -3.91 -1.87 21.66
CA GLN A 162 -3.07 -1.52 20.51
C GLN A 162 -2.06 -2.62 20.14
N ASP A 163 -1.60 -3.43 21.10
CA ASP A 163 -0.72 -4.58 20.85
C ASP A 163 -1.48 -5.76 20.22
N LEU A 164 -2.81 -5.74 20.28
CA LEU A 164 -3.73 -6.73 19.69
C LEU A 164 -4.26 -6.26 18.32
N GLN A 165 -3.44 -5.56 17.52
CA GLN A 165 -3.83 -5.29 16.14
C GLN A 165 -3.98 -6.64 15.42
N ASN A 166 -5.16 -6.84 14.83
CA ASN A 166 -5.39 -7.97 13.96
C ASN A 166 -4.51 -7.75 12.72
N ASP A 167 -4.09 -8.84 12.08
CA ASP A 167 -3.60 -8.73 10.73
C ASP A 167 -4.66 -8.01 9.86
N ASP A 168 -4.24 -7.03 9.06
CA ASP A 168 -5.17 -6.19 8.30
C ASP A 168 -6.02 -7.05 7.35
N SER A 169 -5.40 -8.10 6.76
CA SER A 169 -6.08 -9.12 5.93
C SER A 169 -7.23 -9.81 6.68
N THR A 170 -6.97 -10.29 7.90
CA THR A 170 -8.00 -10.95 8.73
C THR A 170 -9.11 -9.97 9.14
N SER A 171 -8.77 -8.71 9.40
CA SER A 171 -9.77 -7.69 9.74
C SER A 171 -10.71 -7.39 8.58
N VAL A 172 -10.15 -7.26 7.37
CA VAL A 172 -10.92 -7.06 6.13
C VAL A 172 -11.81 -8.26 5.86
N HIS A 173 -11.28 -9.48 6.00
CA HIS A 173 -12.04 -10.71 5.82
C HIS A 173 -13.27 -10.78 6.73
N LEU A 174 -13.11 -10.55 8.03
CA LEU A 174 -14.22 -10.56 8.98
C LEU A 174 -15.29 -9.50 8.67
N CYS A 175 -14.87 -8.30 8.24
CA CYS A 175 -15.78 -7.24 7.81
C CYS A 175 -16.59 -7.65 6.57
N ILE A 176 -15.95 -8.32 5.61
CA ILE A 176 -16.61 -8.79 4.39
C ILE A 176 -17.60 -9.91 4.72
N GLU A 177 -17.24 -10.86 5.60
CA GLU A 177 -18.19 -11.88 6.04
C GLU A 177 -19.42 -11.28 6.73
N GLU A 178 -19.23 -10.24 7.54
CA GLU A 178 -20.34 -9.52 8.19
C GLU A 178 -21.25 -8.85 7.14
N LEU A 179 -20.66 -8.18 6.14
CA LEU A 179 -21.41 -7.58 5.02
C LEU A 179 -22.19 -8.63 4.22
N GLN A 180 -21.58 -9.80 3.94
CA GLN A 180 -22.22 -10.90 3.22
C GLN A 180 -23.40 -11.52 3.97
N ARG A 181 -23.32 -11.55 5.31
CA ARG A 181 -24.41 -12.03 6.17
C ARG A 181 -25.53 -11.01 6.39
N SER A 182 -25.28 -9.74 6.08
CA SER A 182 -26.27 -8.68 6.23
C SER A 182 -27.38 -8.78 5.17
N GLU A 183 -28.57 -8.27 5.50
CA GLU A 183 -29.69 -8.17 4.55
C GLU A 183 -29.33 -7.31 3.32
N PHE A 184 -28.47 -6.31 3.52
CA PHE A 184 -27.99 -5.39 2.48
C PHE A 184 -26.63 -5.82 1.93
N ASN A 185 -26.46 -7.12 1.63
CA ASN A 185 -25.22 -7.66 1.09
C ASN A 185 -24.81 -6.89 -0.18
N SER A 186 -23.75 -6.09 -0.03
CA SER A 186 -23.18 -5.26 -1.09
C SER A 186 -21.97 -5.91 -1.76
N VAL A 187 -21.56 -7.11 -1.33
CA VAL A 187 -20.39 -7.80 -1.86
C VAL A 187 -20.80 -8.62 -3.07
N LEU A 188 -20.28 -8.28 -4.25
CA LEU A 188 -20.56 -9.01 -5.49
C LEU A 188 -19.52 -10.10 -5.77
N LEU A 189 -18.26 -9.80 -5.47
CA LEU A 189 -17.15 -10.73 -5.63
C LEU A 189 -16.17 -10.50 -4.48
N TYR A 190 -15.70 -11.58 -3.88
CA TYR A 190 -14.61 -11.52 -2.91
C TYR A 190 -13.69 -12.73 -3.10
N LYS A 191 -12.42 -12.45 -3.36
CA LYS A 191 -11.30 -13.40 -3.41
C LYS A 191 -10.18 -12.89 -2.51
N ARG A 192 -9.78 -13.71 -1.53
CA ARG A 192 -8.61 -13.45 -0.70
C ARG A 192 -7.34 -13.97 -1.38
N GLU A 193 -6.20 -13.39 -1.02
CA GLU A 193 -4.90 -13.99 -1.31
C GLU A 193 -4.81 -15.38 -0.65
N GLY A 194 -4.37 -16.39 -1.41
CA GLY A 194 -4.35 -17.78 -1.01
C GLY A 194 -5.60 -18.59 -1.40
N ASP A 195 -6.71 -17.92 -1.72
CA ASP A 195 -7.93 -18.60 -2.15
C ASP A 195 -7.89 -18.89 -3.66
N ILE A 196 -8.41 -20.05 -4.04
CA ILE A 196 -8.63 -20.43 -5.45
C ILE A 196 -10.11 -20.24 -5.76
N LEU A 197 -10.40 -19.49 -6.83
CA LEU A 197 -11.77 -19.21 -7.27
C LEU A 197 -11.94 -19.69 -8.72
N GLU A 198 -12.44 -20.90 -8.91
CA GLU A 198 -12.52 -21.55 -10.25
C GLU A 198 -13.42 -20.81 -11.25
N SER A 199 -14.37 -20.01 -10.77
CA SER A 199 -15.30 -19.26 -11.61
C SER A 199 -14.65 -18.07 -12.33
N PHE A 200 -13.45 -17.65 -11.93
CA PHE A 200 -12.75 -16.52 -12.53
C PHE A 200 -11.26 -16.84 -12.75
N PRO A 201 -10.62 -16.30 -13.79
CA PRO A 201 -9.21 -16.51 -14.08
C PRO A 201 -8.29 -15.68 -13.16
N LEU A 202 -8.40 -15.88 -11.85
CA LEU A 202 -7.62 -15.22 -10.81
C LEU A 202 -6.63 -16.20 -10.18
N GLU A 203 -5.37 -15.79 -10.08
CA GLU A 203 -4.30 -16.61 -9.50
C GLU A 203 -4.37 -16.63 -7.97
N GLU A 204 -3.69 -17.58 -7.32
CA GLU A 204 -3.69 -17.74 -5.86
C GLU A 204 -3.34 -16.44 -5.12
N ASN A 205 -2.35 -15.68 -5.61
CA ASN A 205 -1.91 -14.42 -5.00
C ASN A 205 -2.79 -13.20 -5.34
N ASP A 206 -3.79 -13.35 -6.20
CA ASP A 206 -4.66 -12.25 -6.58
C ASP A 206 -5.65 -11.91 -5.47
N PHE A 207 -5.77 -10.64 -5.14
CA PHE A 207 -6.84 -10.12 -4.30
C PHE A 207 -7.86 -9.40 -5.18
N CYS A 208 -9.14 -9.69 -4.95
CA CYS A 208 -10.22 -8.97 -5.61
C CYS A 208 -11.41 -8.83 -4.67
N LEU A 209 -11.90 -7.60 -4.51
CA LEU A 209 -13.14 -7.30 -3.82
C LEU A 209 -13.95 -6.34 -4.69
N ILE A 210 -15.14 -6.76 -5.11
CA ILE A 210 -16.10 -5.92 -5.83
C ILE A 210 -17.28 -5.69 -4.93
N ILE A 211 -17.61 -4.42 -4.70
CA ILE A 211 -18.76 -4.01 -3.89
C ILE A 211 -19.67 -3.06 -4.66
N MET A 212 -20.96 -3.26 -4.48
CA MET A 212 -22.04 -2.46 -5.03
C MET A 212 -23.29 -2.66 -4.17
N SER A 213 -23.78 -1.59 -3.55
CA SER A 213 -25.05 -1.64 -2.83
C SER A 213 -26.24 -1.69 -3.77
N GLN A 214 -27.40 -2.09 -3.26
CA GLN A 214 -28.64 -2.10 -4.05
C GLN A 214 -28.98 -0.71 -4.59
N TYR A 215 -28.77 0.36 -3.81
CA TYR A 215 -28.99 1.73 -4.29
C TYR A 215 -28.05 2.08 -5.45
N GLN A 216 -26.79 1.67 -5.38
CA GLN A 216 -25.85 1.92 -6.47
C GLN A 216 -26.21 1.14 -7.74
N GLN A 217 -26.71 -0.09 -7.61
CA GLN A 217 -27.31 -0.84 -8.72
C GLN A 217 -28.48 -0.08 -9.34
N HIS A 218 -29.40 0.45 -8.53
CA HIS A 218 -30.51 1.27 -9.02
C HIS A 218 -30.04 2.52 -9.78
N MET A 219 -28.99 3.19 -9.29
CA MET A 219 -28.41 4.35 -9.97
C MET A 219 -27.78 3.97 -11.33
N LEU A 220 -27.13 2.80 -11.42
CA LEU A 220 -26.59 2.28 -12.67
C LEU A 220 -27.68 1.97 -13.69
N VAL A 221 -28.76 1.30 -13.29
CA VAL A 221 -29.91 1.03 -14.18
C VAL A 221 -30.55 2.33 -14.65
N LYS A 222 -30.70 3.31 -13.76
CA LYS A 222 -31.41 4.55 -14.04
C LYS A 222 -30.61 5.50 -14.94
N TYR A 223 -29.31 5.64 -14.71
CA TYR A 223 -28.49 6.69 -15.34
C TYR A 223 -27.33 6.16 -16.20
N GLY A 224 -27.05 4.85 -16.17
CA GLY A 224 -25.91 4.25 -16.86
C GLY A 224 -25.95 4.30 -18.38
N ASN A 225 -27.11 4.59 -18.98
CA ASN A 225 -27.25 4.68 -20.44
C ASN A 225 -26.86 6.06 -21.02
N ASN A 226 -26.55 7.05 -20.19
CA ASN A 226 -26.09 8.35 -20.66
C ASN A 226 -24.56 8.44 -20.68
N ILE A 227 -23.95 8.59 -19.50
CA ILE A 227 -22.50 8.73 -19.34
C ILE A 227 -22.02 7.78 -18.25
N ILE A 228 -21.04 6.95 -18.60
CA ILE A 228 -20.26 6.15 -17.66
C ILE A 228 -18.85 6.74 -17.59
N ALA A 229 -18.35 6.90 -16.37
CA ALA A 229 -16.96 7.27 -16.13
C ALA A 229 -16.28 6.24 -15.24
N VAL A 230 -15.03 5.89 -15.56
CA VAL A 230 -14.23 4.95 -14.78
C VAL A 230 -12.90 5.58 -14.41
N ASP A 231 -12.57 5.54 -13.12
CA ASP A 231 -11.30 6.04 -12.61
C ASP A 231 -10.63 5.03 -11.66
N GLY A 232 -9.30 5.03 -11.66
CA GLY A 232 -8.50 4.14 -10.83
C GLY A 232 -7.46 4.92 -10.03
N THR A 233 -7.42 4.74 -8.72
CA THR A 233 -6.43 5.39 -7.86
C THR A 233 -5.11 4.61 -7.82
N TYR A 234 -3.97 5.28 -7.92
CA TYR A 234 -2.64 4.64 -7.85
C TYR A 234 -1.85 5.09 -6.63
N GLY A 235 -1.25 4.15 -5.89
CA GLY A 235 -0.24 4.43 -4.86
C GLY A 235 -0.75 5.15 -3.60
N LEU A 236 -2.04 5.00 -3.28
CA LEU A 236 -2.66 5.66 -2.12
C LEU A 236 -2.56 4.87 -0.81
N ASN A 237 -2.02 3.66 -0.82
CA ASN A 237 -1.90 2.82 0.37
C ASN A 237 -0.53 2.11 0.44
N ASN A 238 -0.24 1.55 1.62
CA ASN A 238 1.02 0.86 1.89
C ASN A 238 1.09 -0.56 1.29
N TYR A 239 0.00 -1.04 0.68
CA TYR A 239 -0.18 -2.43 0.24
C TYR A 239 -0.24 -2.58 -1.30
N ASP A 240 -0.01 -1.49 -2.05
CA ASP A 240 -0.15 -1.39 -3.53
C ASP A 240 -1.50 -1.88 -4.09
N PHE A 241 -2.56 -1.87 -3.27
CA PHE A 241 -3.92 -2.11 -3.76
C PHE A 241 -4.45 -0.91 -4.55
N LYS A 242 -5.18 -1.19 -5.62
CA LYS A 242 -5.85 -0.21 -6.47
C LYS A 242 -7.34 -0.19 -6.14
N LEU A 243 -7.90 1.01 -6.00
CA LEU A 243 -9.35 1.23 -6.04
C LEU A 243 -9.73 1.67 -7.45
N THR A 244 -10.62 0.94 -8.09
CA THR A 244 -11.31 1.33 -9.32
C THR A 244 -12.75 1.68 -8.99
N THR A 245 -13.20 2.86 -9.43
CA THR A 245 -14.57 3.35 -9.23
C THR A 245 -15.25 3.47 -10.59
N LEU A 246 -16.43 2.87 -10.71
CA LEU A 246 -17.33 3.09 -11.83
C LEU A 246 -18.40 4.10 -11.40
N MET A 247 -18.59 5.15 -12.20
CA MET A 247 -19.48 6.27 -11.92
C MET A 247 -20.49 6.46 -13.05
N VAL A 248 -21.69 6.90 -12.68
CA VAL A 248 -22.72 7.37 -13.60
C VAL A 248 -22.88 8.87 -13.45
N VAL A 249 -23.38 9.54 -14.48
CA VAL A 249 -23.76 10.96 -14.40
C VAL A 249 -25.27 11.06 -14.43
N ASP A 250 -25.86 11.74 -13.45
CA ASP A 250 -27.30 11.92 -13.36
C ASP A 250 -27.82 13.08 -14.25
N ASN A 251 -29.12 13.35 -14.16
CA ASN A 251 -29.77 14.39 -14.96
C ASN A 251 -29.39 15.82 -14.54
N PHE A 252 -28.76 16.00 -13.38
CA PHE A 252 -28.24 17.29 -12.90
C PHE A 252 -26.74 17.46 -13.25
N ASN A 253 -26.19 16.54 -14.04
CA ASN A 253 -24.76 16.46 -14.36
C ASN A 253 -23.86 16.20 -13.14
N GLU A 254 -24.40 15.58 -12.09
CA GLU A 254 -23.63 15.17 -10.93
C GLU A 254 -23.15 13.73 -11.09
N GLY A 255 -21.88 13.50 -10.76
CA GLY A 255 -21.28 12.17 -10.80
C GLY A 255 -21.62 11.37 -9.54
N PHE A 256 -22.18 10.18 -9.71
CA PHE A 256 -22.50 9.26 -8.62
C PHE A 256 -21.69 7.95 -8.75
N PRO A 257 -21.01 7.48 -7.68
CA PRO A 257 -20.26 6.22 -7.74
C PRO A 257 -21.19 5.01 -7.69
N GLY A 258 -21.26 4.28 -8.80
CA GLY A 258 -22.13 3.12 -9.02
C GLY A 258 -21.50 1.78 -8.60
N ALA A 259 -20.18 1.64 -8.58
CA ALA A 259 -19.54 0.42 -8.09
C ALA A 259 -18.07 0.66 -7.74
N PHE A 260 -17.51 -0.19 -6.89
CA PHE A 260 -16.11 -0.14 -6.49
C PHE A 260 -15.44 -1.50 -6.62
N MET A 261 -14.17 -1.50 -7.03
CA MET A 261 -13.31 -2.67 -7.01
C MET A 261 -11.99 -2.36 -6.31
N PHE A 262 -11.58 -3.24 -5.40
CA PHE A 262 -10.25 -3.26 -4.79
C PHE A 262 -9.48 -4.47 -5.31
N THR A 263 -8.28 -4.25 -5.83
CA THR A 263 -7.44 -5.34 -6.35
C THR A 263 -5.95 -5.00 -6.31
N ASN A 264 -5.08 -6.01 -6.26
CA ASN A 264 -3.63 -5.85 -6.48
C ASN A 264 -3.23 -5.92 -7.96
N ARG A 265 -4.19 -6.13 -8.88
CA ARG A 265 -3.97 -6.19 -10.33
C ARG A 265 -4.24 -4.88 -11.06
N LYS A 266 -3.71 -4.76 -12.28
CA LYS A 266 -3.75 -3.52 -13.08
C LYS A 266 -4.08 -3.74 -14.57
N ASP A 267 -4.18 -4.99 -15.00
CA ASP A 267 -4.36 -5.40 -16.38
C ASP A 267 -5.82 -5.36 -16.84
N THR A 268 -6.04 -5.61 -18.13
CA THR A 268 -7.38 -5.57 -18.75
C THR A 268 -8.29 -6.68 -18.22
N LEU A 269 -7.77 -7.87 -17.92
CA LEU A 269 -8.58 -9.02 -17.49
C LEU A 269 -9.29 -8.77 -16.16
N ILE A 270 -8.61 -8.16 -15.17
CA ILE A 270 -9.27 -7.86 -13.88
C ILE A 270 -10.42 -6.85 -14.04
N HIS A 271 -10.33 -5.94 -15.01
CA HIS A 271 -11.39 -5.00 -15.31
C HIS A 271 -12.51 -5.63 -16.14
N GLN A 272 -12.23 -6.67 -16.94
CA GLN A 272 -13.28 -7.47 -17.59
C GLN A 272 -14.13 -8.17 -16.54
N ILE A 273 -13.49 -8.86 -15.58
CA ILE A 273 -14.15 -9.48 -14.43
C ILE A 273 -15.01 -8.45 -13.67
N PHE A 274 -14.50 -7.24 -13.46
CA PHE A 274 -15.25 -6.16 -12.81
C PHE A 274 -16.56 -5.85 -13.53
N PHE A 275 -16.51 -5.68 -14.85
CA PHE A 275 -17.70 -5.36 -15.64
C PHE A 275 -18.64 -6.57 -15.80
N GLU A 276 -18.13 -7.80 -15.91
CA GLU A 276 -18.93 -9.03 -15.99
C GLU A 276 -19.75 -9.25 -14.70
N VAL A 277 -19.12 -9.01 -13.55
CA VAL A 277 -19.78 -9.10 -12.24
C VAL A 277 -20.87 -8.03 -12.10
N ILE A 278 -20.62 -6.81 -12.60
CA ILE A 278 -21.62 -5.73 -12.62
C ILE A 278 -22.77 -6.08 -13.57
N GLU A 279 -22.48 -6.53 -14.79
CA GLU A 279 -23.49 -6.94 -15.79
C GLU A 279 -24.41 -8.02 -15.20
N SER A 280 -23.80 -9.05 -14.60
CA SER A 280 -24.53 -10.17 -13.99
C SER A 280 -25.43 -9.70 -12.85
N LYS A 281 -24.98 -8.75 -12.03
CA LYS A 281 -25.77 -8.22 -10.91
C LYS A 281 -26.87 -7.28 -11.36
N VAL A 282 -26.60 -6.45 -12.36
CA VAL A 282 -27.56 -5.50 -12.95
C VAL A 282 -28.63 -6.25 -13.75
N GLY A 283 -28.28 -7.36 -14.40
CA GLY A 283 -29.17 -8.23 -15.17
C GLY A 283 -29.26 -7.86 -16.66
N ASN A 284 -28.54 -6.82 -17.09
CA ASN A 284 -28.46 -6.39 -18.49
C ASN A 284 -27.17 -5.63 -18.77
N LYS A 285 -26.78 -5.58 -20.04
CA LYS A 285 -25.70 -4.71 -20.50
C LYS A 285 -26.09 -3.25 -20.34
N ILE A 286 -25.14 -2.47 -19.85
CA ILE A 286 -25.26 -1.01 -19.76
C ILE A 286 -24.73 -0.44 -21.07
N SER A 287 -25.56 0.33 -21.78
CA SER A 287 -25.23 0.88 -23.10
C SER A 287 -25.16 2.41 -23.04
N PRO A 288 -24.07 2.98 -22.49
CA PRO A 288 -23.92 4.43 -22.42
C PRO A 288 -23.71 5.03 -23.80
N ASN A 289 -24.24 6.23 -24.01
CA ASN A 289 -23.86 7.05 -25.15
C ASN A 289 -22.37 7.44 -25.08
N THR A 290 -21.89 7.72 -23.86
CA THR A 290 -20.51 8.18 -23.62
C THR A 290 -19.81 7.36 -22.55
N PHE A 291 -18.60 6.89 -22.84
CA PHE A 291 -17.69 6.27 -21.87
C PHE A 291 -16.45 7.13 -21.68
N MET A 292 -16.15 7.49 -20.44
CA MET A 292 -14.98 8.29 -20.08
C MET A 292 -14.01 7.50 -19.18
N SER A 293 -12.73 7.47 -19.53
CA SER A 293 -11.70 6.81 -18.69
C SER A 293 -10.35 7.51 -18.74
N ASP A 294 -9.35 6.94 -18.08
CA ASP A 294 -7.96 7.37 -18.25
C ASP A 294 -7.43 7.07 -19.67
N ILE A 295 -6.18 7.50 -19.91
CA ILE A 295 -5.48 7.43 -21.20
C ILE A 295 -4.78 6.09 -21.48
N THR A 296 -4.90 5.08 -20.60
CA THR A 296 -4.18 3.81 -20.74
C THR A 296 -4.88 2.81 -21.65
N GLY A 297 -6.17 3.02 -21.93
CA GLY A 297 -7.00 2.14 -22.76
C GLY A 297 -7.50 0.87 -22.04
N VAL A 298 -6.90 0.50 -20.90
CA VAL A 298 -7.22 -0.72 -20.13
C VAL A 298 -8.71 -0.80 -19.78
N PHE A 299 -9.28 0.31 -19.28
CA PHE A 299 -10.69 0.36 -18.90
C PHE A 299 -11.63 0.20 -20.10
N TYR A 300 -11.38 0.93 -21.19
CA TYR A 300 -12.27 0.88 -22.36
C TYR A 300 -12.19 -0.45 -23.11
N GLN A 301 -10.99 -1.05 -23.20
CA GLN A 301 -10.83 -2.38 -23.80
C GLN A 301 -11.60 -3.44 -23.00
N ALA A 302 -11.52 -3.40 -21.67
CA ALA A 302 -12.28 -4.30 -20.82
C ALA A 302 -13.79 -4.06 -20.94
N TRP A 303 -14.22 -2.80 -20.98
CA TRP A 303 -15.62 -2.44 -21.15
C TRP A 303 -16.17 -2.96 -22.48
N SER A 304 -15.46 -2.69 -23.59
CA SER A 304 -15.94 -3.03 -24.92
C SER A 304 -16.04 -4.53 -25.16
N SER A 305 -15.19 -5.34 -24.52
CA SER A 305 -15.30 -6.79 -24.57
C SER A 305 -16.52 -7.35 -23.83
N VAL A 306 -16.98 -6.68 -22.78
CA VAL A 306 -18.09 -7.15 -21.92
C VAL A 306 -19.41 -6.51 -22.33
N MET A 307 -19.48 -5.18 -22.25
CA MET A 307 -20.69 -4.38 -22.46
C MET A 307 -20.91 -4.01 -23.94
N GLY A 308 -19.85 -4.00 -24.75
CA GLY A 308 -19.89 -3.60 -26.16
C GLY A 308 -19.32 -2.20 -26.42
N VAL A 309 -19.19 -1.87 -27.71
CA VAL A 309 -18.67 -0.57 -28.16
C VAL A 309 -19.67 0.56 -27.87
N VAL A 310 -19.14 1.76 -27.61
CA VAL A 310 -19.96 2.95 -27.33
C VAL A 310 -19.83 3.97 -28.46
N PRO A 311 -20.84 4.84 -28.66
CA PRO A 311 -20.75 5.92 -29.65
C PRO A 311 -19.62 6.90 -29.38
N PHE A 312 -19.42 7.30 -28.12
CA PHE A 312 -18.42 8.29 -27.74
C PHE A 312 -17.46 7.77 -26.66
N GLN A 313 -16.19 7.58 -27.02
CA GLN A 313 -15.12 7.26 -26.08
C GLN A 313 -14.31 8.52 -25.76
N LEU A 314 -14.41 9.01 -24.53
CA LEU A 314 -13.72 10.19 -24.06
C LEU A 314 -12.57 9.84 -23.09
N TYR A 315 -11.57 10.71 -23.05
CA TYR A 315 -10.52 10.66 -22.03
C TYR A 315 -10.77 11.69 -20.94
N CYS A 316 -10.45 11.34 -19.71
CA CYS A 316 -10.53 12.23 -18.57
C CYS A 316 -9.64 13.47 -18.77
N THR A 317 -10.24 14.65 -18.68
CA THR A 317 -9.59 15.95 -18.88
C THR A 317 -8.41 16.17 -17.93
N TRP A 318 -8.53 15.71 -16.69
CA TRP A 318 -7.43 15.78 -15.71
C TRP A 318 -6.22 14.95 -16.13
N HIS A 319 -6.45 13.74 -16.66
CA HIS A 319 -5.37 12.87 -17.14
C HIS A 319 -4.70 13.44 -18.39
N ILE A 320 -5.47 14.07 -19.28
CA ILE A 320 -4.93 14.80 -20.43
C ILE A 320 -4.07 15.98 -19.96
N ASP A 321 -4.58 16.84 -19.08
CA ASP A 321 -3.87 18.01 -18.55
C ASP A 321 -2.57 17.61 -17.84
N ARG A 322 -2.62 16.56 -17.02
CA ARG A 322 -1.43 15.98 -16.36
C ARG A 322 -0.42 15.47 -17.37
N ALA A 323 -0.88 14.78 -18.43
CA ALA A 323 0.00 14.31 -19.49
C ALA A 323 0.65 15.48 -20.24
N TRP A 324 -0.09 16.56 -20.54
CA TRP A 324 0.48 17.77 -21.13
C TRP A 324 1.56 18.36 -20.24
N ARG A 325 1.26 18.62 -18.95
CA ARG A 325 2.24 19.20 -18.01
C ARG A 325 3.52 18.38 -17.89
N ASN A 326 3.41 17.05 -17.80
CA ASN A 326 4.57 16.18 -17.73
C ASN A 326 5.45 16.28 -18.98
N ASN A 327 4.83 16.51 -20.14
CA ASN A 327 5.52 16.60 -21.42
C ASN A 327 6.04 18.00 -21.75
N LEU A 328 5.50 19.08 -21.17
CA LEU A 328 5.99 20.45 -21.39
C LEU A 328 7.46 20.62 -21.04
N ASN A 329 7.98 19.84 -20.08
CA ASN A 329 9.40 19.86 -19.72
C ASN A 329 10.36 19.52 -20.88
N LYS A 330 9.83 18.94 -21.98
CA LYS A 330 10.60 18.66 -23.19
C LYS A 330 10.93 19.92 -24.01
N ILE A 331 10.17 20.99 -23.84
CA ILE A 331 10.46 22.30 -24.44
C ILE A 331 11.54 22.94 -23.57
N PRO A 332 12.72 23.34 -24.08
CA PRO A 332 13.80 23.85 -23.22
C PRO A 332 13.46 25.21 -22.61
N ILE A 333 12.78 26.08 -23.37
CA ILE A 333 12.50 27.48 -23.00
C ILE A 333 11.24 27.58 -22.14
N ILE A 334 11.36 28.22 -20.97
CA ILE A 334 10.28 28.33 -19.97
C ILE A 334 9.12 29.20 -20.47
N GLU A 335 9.42 30.28 -21.15
CA GLU A 335 8.45 31.21 -21.73
C GLU A 335 7.58 30.49 -22.77
N LYS A 336 8.22 29.74 -23.68
CA LYS A 336 7.54 28.89 -24.67
C LYS A 336 6.69 27.80 -24.02
N ARG A 337 7.14 27.18 -22.92
CA ARG A 337 6.29 26.22 -22.16
C ARG A 337 4.97 26.85 -21.71
N LYS A 338 5.03 28.08 -21.19
CA LYS A 338 3.84 28.80 -20.71
C LYS A 338 2.90 29.13 -21.87
N GLU A 339 3.46 29.56 -23.00
CA GLU A 339 2.71 29.85 -24.22
C GLU A 339 2.00 28.61 -24.76
N VAL A 340 2.73 27.51 -24.98
CA VAL A 340 2.16 26.24 -25.45
C VAL A 340 1.08 25.72 -24.51
N TYR A 341 1.30 25.79 -23.19
CA TYR A 341 0.28 25.38 -22.22
C TYR A 341 -0.97 26.26 -22.27
N LYS A 342 -0.81 27.58 -22.44
CA LYS A 342 -1.95 28.50 -22.58
C LYS A 342 -2.77 28.16 -23.83
N THR A 343 -2.11 27.91 -24.96
CA THR A 343 -2.78 27.52 -26.21
C THR A 343 -3.52 26.18 -26.05
N LEU A 344 -2.91 25.18 -25.42
CA LEU A 344 -3.57 23.91 -25.08
C LEU A 344 -4.83 24.10 -24.22
N LYS A 345 -4.81 25.03 -23.25
CA LYS A 345 -5.98 25.33 -22.42
C LYS A 345 -7.10 26.02 -23.19
N VAL A 346 -6.76 26.94 -24.10
CA VAL A 346 -7.74 27.60 -24.98
C VAL A 346 -8.40 26.57 -25.89
N LEU A 347 -7.62 25.68 -26.51
CA LEU A 347 -8.13 24.58 -27.32
C LEU A 347 -9.09 23.68 -26.54
N HIS A 348 -8.72 23.28 -25.33
CA HIS A 348 -9.53 22.43 -24.46
C HIS A 348 -10.87 23.06 -24.05
N GLN A 349 -10.98 24.39 -24.05
CA GLN A 349 -12.21 25.10 -23.71
C GLN A 349 -13.11 25.37 -24.92
N ASN A 350 -12.65 25.02 -26.12
CA ASN A 350 -13.41 25.24 -27.33
C ASN A 350 -14.54 24.21 -27.47
N VAL A 351 -15.75 24.71 -27.61
CA VAL A 351 -16.97 23.90 -27.76
C VAL A 351 -17.44 23.81 -29.21
N ASP A 352 -16.88 24.62 -30.11
CA ASP A 352 -17.21 24.63 -31.53
C ASP A 352 -16.19 23.82 -32.32
N GLU A 353 -16.67 22.82 -33.06
CA GLU A 353 -15.83 21.88 -33.80
C GLU A 353 -14.96 22.56 -34.85
N THR A 354 -15.54 23.48 -35.62
CA THR A 354 -14.88 24.12 -36.76
C THR A 354 -13.77 25.04 -36.26
N SER A 355 -14.08 25.82 -35.22
CA SER A 355 -13.14 26.66 -34.49
C SER A 355 -12.05 25.82 -33.83
N PHE A 356 -12.40 24.68 -33.23
CA PHE A 356 -11.44 23.77 -32.62
C PHE A 356 -10.44 23.24 -33.65
N ARG A 357 -10.92 22.72 -34.78
CA ARG A 357 -10.07 22.21 -35.87
C ARG A 357 -9.12 23.28 -36.38
N LYS A 358 -9.64 24.48 -36.67
CA LYS A 358 -8.82 25.61 -37.14
C LYS A 358 -7.75 26.02 -36.12
N GLN A 359 -8.11 26.11 -34.84
CA GLN A 359 -7.15 26.45 -33.79
C GLN A 359 -6.11 25.34 -33.59
N LEU A 360 -6.53 24.08 -33.75
CA LEU A 360 -5.64 22.94 -33.64
C LEU A 360 -4.60 22.96 -34.78
N ASP A 361 -5.05 23.15 -36.02
CA ASP A 361 -4.15 23.25 -37.18
C ASP A 361 -3.14 24.39 -37.01
N ASN A 362 -3.61 25.57 -36.56
CA ASN A 362 -2.74 26.70 -36.25
C ASN A 362 -1.71 26.38 -35.17
N MET A 363 -2.11 25.68 -34.10
CA MET A 363 -1.19 25.26 -33.05
C MET A 363 -0.18 24.23 -33.56
N ILE A 364 -0.62 23.27 -34.36
CA ILE A 364 0.25 22.27 -34.96
C ILE A 364 1.32 22.96 -35.83
N ASN A 365 0.93 23.89 -36.69
CA ASN A 365 1.86 24.66 -37.52
C ASN A 365 2.84 25.48 -36.68
N PHE A 366 2.34 26.21 -35.66
CA PHE A 366 3.19 26.96 -34.74
C PHE A 366 4.24 26.09 -34.06
N LEU A 367 3.87 24.86 -33.67
CA LEU A 367 4.83 23.94 -33.07
C LEU A 367 5.82 23.39 -34.11
N PHE A 368 5.40 23.10 -35.34
CA PHE A 368 6.30 22.57 -36.37
C PHE A 368 7.32 23.60 -36.87
N GLU A 369 6.97 24.89 -36.85
CA GLU A 369 7.87 25.97 -37.27
C GLU A 369 9.01 26.24 -36.26
N ASP A 370 8.90 25.74 -35.02
CA ASP A 370 9.85 26.01 -33.95
C ASP A 370 10.62 24.75 -33.51
N ALA A 371 11.93 24.74 -33.79
CA ALA A 371 12.86 23.67 -33.43
C ALA A 371 12.88 23.35 -31.92
N ASP A 372 12.57 24.33 -31.05
CA ASP A 372 12.50 24.10 -29.60
C ASP A 372 11.27 23.29 -29.17
N THR A 373 10.25 23.21 -30.03
CA THR A 373 8.98 22.53 -29.75
C THR A 373 8.77 21.25 -30.56
N GLU A 374 9.61 20.97 -31.55
CA GLU A 374 9.60 19.74 -32.36
C GLU A 374 9.63 18.45 -31.50
N LYS A 375 10.48 18.42 -30.46
CA LYS A 375 10.57 17.28 -29.51
C LYS A 375 9.29 17.06 -28.69
N PHE A 376 8.45 18.08 -28.56
CA PHE A 376 7.15 17.98 -27.90
C PHE A 376 6.10 17.37 -28.84
N ILE A 377 6.18 17.64 -30.15
CA ILE A 377 5.23 17.19 -31.19
C ILE A 377 5.27 15.68 -31.40
N LEU A 378 6.48 15.14 -31.68
CA LEU A 378 6.72 13.77 -32.14
C LEU A 378 6.14 12.66 -31.25
N LYS A 379 5.78 12.95 -29.99
CA LYS A 379 5.27 11.94 -29.04
C LYS A 379 3.91 12.26 -28.43
N ASN A 380 3.39 13.48 -28.57
CA ASN A 380 2.17 13.92 -27.88
C ASN A 380 1.01 14.23 -28.81
N ILE A 381 1.26 14.73 -30.02
CA ILE A 381 0.18 15.10 -30.96
C ILE A 381 -0.43 13.85 -31.60
N ILE A 382 0.42 12.91 -32.03
CA ILE A 382 0.02 11.68 -32.74
C ILE A 382 -0.84 10.72 -31.88
N MET A 383 -0.73 10.77 -30.54
CA MET A 383 -1.49 9.86 -29.67
C MET A 383 -2.65 10.47 -28.87
N LYS A 384 -2.76 11.80 -28.74
CA LYS A 384 -3.59 12.38 -27.65
C LYS A 384 -4.44 13.61 -27.96
N ILE A 385 -4.34 14.20 -29.15
CA ILE A 385 -5.09 15.44 -29.43
C ILE A 385 -6.49 15.20 -30.03
N ALA A 386 -6.79 13.98 -30.48
CA ALA A 386 -8.08 13.66 -31.11
C ALA A 386 -9.32 13.71 -30.20
N ASN A 387 -9.19 13.94 -28.88
CA ASN A 387 -10.31 13.88 -27.93
C ASN A 387 -10.56 15.16 -27.12
N CYS A 388 -9.91 16.28 -27.45
CA CYS A 388 -10.14 17.56 -26.75
C CYS A 388 -11.24 18.41 -27.42
N GLY A 389 -12.44 17.85 -27.54
CA GLY A 389 -13.64 18.60 -27.90
C GLY A 389 -14.84 17.77 -27.48
N LEU A 390 -15.57 18.20 -26.45
CA LEU A 390 -16.84 17.57 -26.10
C LEU A 390 -17.82 17.87 -27.24
N ILE A 391 -18.45 16.82 -27.78
CA ILE A 391 -19.31 16.85 -28.96
C ILE A 391 -18.47 16.97 -30.24
N VAL A 392 -18.07 15.82 -30.79
CA VAL A 392 -18.04 15.52 -32.22
C VAL A 392 -17.45 14.15 -32.45
N THR A 393 -18.26 13.32 -33.08
CA THR A 393 -17.87 12.15 -33.87
C THR A 393 -16.67 12.49 -34.76
N ILE A 394 -15.45 12.12 -34.34
CA ILE A 394 -14.34 11.98 -35.29
C ILE A 394 -14.24 10.50 -35.65
N ASN A 395 -14.75 10.21 -36.83
CA ASN A 395 -14.55 8.95 -37.53
C ASN A 395 -13.03 8.80 -37.80
N ILE A 396 -12.40 7.88 -37.08
CA ILE A 396 -10.95 7.62 -37.09
C ILE A 396 -10.42 7.36 -38.52
N ALA A 397 -11.28 6.94 -39.45
CA ALA A 397 -10.93 6.69 -40.86
C ALA A 397 -10.46 7.93 -41.65
N ALA A 398 -10.81 9.14 -41.23
CA ALA A 398 -10.43 10.37 -41.95
C ALA A 398 -8.98 10.82 -41.68
N LEU A 399 -8.41 10.48 -40.52
CA LEU A 399 -7.03 10.86 -40.16
C LEU A 399 -5.97 9.98 -40.84
N THR A 400 -6.34 8.76 -41.24
CA THR A 400 -5.45 7.88 -42.02
C THR A 400 -5.27 8.33 -43.47
N GLN A 401 -6.15 9.17 -44.02
CA GLN A 401 -6.04 9.68 -45.39
C GLN A 401 -5.24 10.99 -45.51
N ILE A 402 -5.04 11.73 -44.41
CA ILE A 402 -4.27 12.99 -44.43
C ILE A 402 -2.75 12.70 -44.35
N PHE A 403 -2.35 11.50 -43.92
CA PHE A 403 -0.96 11.13 -43.68
C PHE A 403 -0.52 9.85 -44.42
N SER A 404 -1.20 9.51 -45.53
CA SER A 404 -0.63 8.75 -46.65
C SER A 404 -0.21 9.71 -47.74
#